data_AF-A0A671NAZ9-F1
#
_entry.id   AF-A0A671NAZ9-F1
#
_cell.length_a   1.000
_cell.length_b   1.000
_cell.length_c   1.000
_cell.angle_alpha   90.00
_cell.angle_beta   90.00
_cell.angle_gamma   90.00
#
_symmetry.space_group_name_H-M   'P 1'
#
loop_
_entity.id
_entity.type
_entity.pdbx_description
1 polymer ?
#
loop_
_entity_poly.entity_id
_entity_poly.type
_entity_poly.pdbx_seq_one_letter_code
_entity_poly.pdbx_strand_id
1 'polypeptide(L)'
;MDTRASLSILLLLFGISQASPLMDESLDGVFVSEPETVDITTRILESNNGQMYKYGQLFYQYNAMSTFHSKTCIRFVARSTQSDYISIENKDGCYSSLGRTGGKQVVSLNRQGCVYHGIVQHELNHALGFYHEQTRSDRDEYVKINWENMSPDMAYNFQKQNTNNQNTPYDYGSIMHYGRTAFSIQPGLETITPIPDEMVEIGQRQGMSNTDILRINKLYGC
;
A
#
# COMPACT_ATOMS: atom_id res chain seq x y z
N MET A 1 -11.50 -11.91 -59.67
CA MET A 1 -12.87 -11.96 -59.13
C MET A 1 -13.20 -13.40 -58.79
N ASP A 2 -13.85 -13.58 -57.63
CA ASP A 2 -14.36 -14.79 -56.98
C ASP A 2 -13.42 -15.80 -56.32
N THR A 3 -13.33 -15.66 -54.99
CA THR A 3 -12.85 -16.68 -54.04
C THR A 3 -14.03 -17.30 -53.30
N ARG A 4 -14.39 -18.50 -53.75
CA ARG A 4 -14.76 -19.73 -53.03
C ARG A 4 -15.34 -19.65 -51.59
N ALA A 5 -16.49 -20.34 -51.50
CA ALA A 5 -16.93 -21.24 -50.41
C ALA A 5 -17.61 -20.62 -49.18
N SER A 6 -18.94 -20.47 -49.29
CA SER A 6 -19.87 -20.38 -48.17
C SER A 6 -20.73 -21.64 -48.11
N LEU A 7 -20.65 -22.40 -47.00
CA LEU A 7 -21.71 -23.32 -46.55
C LEU A 7 -21.39 -23.86 -45.15
N SER A 8 -22.23 -23.47 -44.18
CA SER A 8 -22.66 -24.18 -42.95
C SER A 8 -23.31 -23.13 -42.02
N ILE A 9 -24.61 -22.83 -42.13
CA ILE A 9 -25.75 -23.50 -41.44
C ILE A 9 -25.57 -23.42 -39.91
N LEU A 10 -26.13 -22.42 -39.23
CA LEU A 10 -27.51 -22.29 -38.69
C LEU A 10 -27.61 -22.78 -37.23
N LEU A 11 -27.96 -21.87 -36.30
CA LEU A 11 -28.82 -22.02 -35.10
C LEU A 11 -28.60 -20.77 -34.20
N LEU A 12 -29.41 -19.70 -34.27
CA LEU A 12 -30.71 -19.48 -33.62
C LEU A 12 -30.73 -19.87 -32.12
N LEU A 13 -30.68 -18.89 -31.20
CA LEU A 13 -31.84 -18.41 -30.42
C LEU A 13 -31.46 -17.45 -29.27
N PHE A 14 -32.41 -16.56 -29.00
CA PHE A 14 -32.50 -15.58 -27.91
C PHE A 14 -32.26 -16.15 -26.50
N GLY A 15 -31.77 -15.31 -25.59
CA GLY A 15 -31.76 -15.62 -24.16
C GLY A 15 -31.24 -14.49 -23.29
N ILE A 16 -32.08 -13.47 -23.07
CA ILE A 16 -31.98 -12.57 -21.91
C ILE A 16 -32.27 -13.43 -20.69
N SER A 17 -31.35 -13.53 -19.73
CA SER A 17 -31.69 -14.01 -18.38
C SER A 17 -31.10 -13.07 -17.35
N GLN A 18 -31.99 -12.28 -16.75
CA GLN A 18 -31.77 -11.67 -15.45
C GLN A 18 -31.70 -12.75 -14.38
N ALA A 19 -30.82 -12.58 -13.41
CA ALA A 19 -30.82 -13.36 -12.18
C ALA A 19 -31.22 -12.42 -11.03
N SER A 20 -32.42 -12.65 -10.49
CA SER A 20 -32.88 -12.09 -9.22
C SER A 20 -32.53 -13.08 -8.10
N PRO A 21 -32.08 -12.64 -6.91
CA PRO A 21 -32.09 -13.47 -5.73
C PRO A 21 -33.40 -13.31 -4.94
N LEU A 22 -33.85 -14.44 -4.40
CA LEU A 22 -35.07 -14.65 -3.65
C LEU A 22 -35.06 -13.89 -2.31
N MET A 23 -36.21 -13.31 -1.95
CA MET A 23 -36.52 -12.83 -0.60
C MET A 23 -36.77 -14.01 0.34
N ASP A 24 -36.25 -13.93 1.55
CA ASP A 24 -36.72 -14.69 2.71
C ASP A 24 -37.05 -13.68 3.82
N GLU A 25 -38.18 -13.90 4.49
CA GLU A 25 -38.77 -13.00 5.49
C GLU A 25 -38.36 -13.36 6.93
N SER A 26 -38.39 -12.32 7.77
CA SER A 26 -38.54 -12.32 9.24
C SER A 26 -37.29 -12.49 10.11
N LEU A 27 -36.96 -11.44 10.88
CA LEU A 27 -37.41 -11.27 12.27
C LEU A 27 -36.92 -9.94 12.87
N ASP A 28 -37.76 -9.41 13.76
CA ASP A 28 -37.73 -8.12 14.45
C ASP A 28 -36.43 -7.77 15.20
N GLY A 29 -36.16 -6.47 15.38
CA GLY A 29 -35.53 -6.00 16.62
C GLY A 29 -34.68 -4.72 16.58
N VAL A 30 -35.30 -3.62 17.01
CA VAL A 30 -34.74 -2.53 17.83
C VAL A 30 -33.63 -1.64 17.21
N PHE A 31 -34.03 -0.42 16.84
CA PHE A 31 -33.13 0.74 16.72
C PHE A 31 -32.59 1.10 18.12
N VAL A 32 -31.28 0.93 18.34
CA VAL A 32 -30.57 1.55 19.46
C VAL A 32 -29.46 2.44 18.89
N SER A 33 -29.55 3.73 19.20
CA SER A 33 -28.57 4.75 18.86
C SER A 33 -27.18 4.39 19.41
N GLU A 34 -26.16 4.30 18.54
CA GLU A 34 -24.77 4.17 18.98
C GLU A 34 -24.28 5.50 19.57
N PRO A 35 -23.66 5.51 20.77
CA PRO A 35 -22.85 6.64 21.19
C PRO A 35 -21.46 6.53 20.58
N GLU A 36 -20.96 7.68 20.14
CA GLU A 36 -19.65 7.88 19.54
C GLU A 36 -18.50 7.41 20.46
N THR A 37 -17.42 6.98 19.81
CA THR A 37 -16.05 6.78 20.33
C THR A 37 -15.75 5.44 21.03
N VAL A 38 -15.41 4.40 20.25
CA VAL A 38 -14.62 3.26 20.79
C VAL A 38 -13.49 2.88 19.81
N ASP A 39 -12.28 2.82 20.37
CA ASP A 39 -10.97 2.60 19.75
C ASP A 39 -10.85 1.21 19.08
N ILE A 40 -10.34 1.22 17.84
CA ILE A 40 -10.20 0.08 16.91
C ILE A 40 -9.34 -1.05 17.51
N THR A 41 -8.48 -0.76 18.47
CA THR A 41 -7.53 -1.74 18.98
C THR A 41 -8.12 -2.69 20.03
N THR A 42 -9.14 -2.27 20.77
CA THR A 42 -9.82 -3.10 21.78
C THR A 42 -10.76 -4.13 21.12
N ARG A 43 -11.40 -3.78 20.00
CA ARG A 43 -12.31 -4.72 19.30
C ARG A 43 -11.61 -5.89 18.62
N ILE A 44 -10.30 -5.81 18.35
CA ILE A 44 -9.57 -6.86 17.64
C ILE A 44 -9.18 -8.03 18.57
N LEU A 45 -9.09 -7.81 19.89
CA LEU A 45 -8.76 -8.87 20.84
C LEU A 45 -9.99 -9.54 21.47
N GLU A 46 -11.16 -8.90 21.47
CA GLU A 46 -12.34 -9.38 22.20
C GLU A 46 -13.43 -10.01 21.31
N SER A 47 -13.42 -9.85 19.98
CA SER A 47 -14.51 -10.34 19.11
C SER A 47 -14.43 -11.84 18.75
N ASN A 48 -13.91 -12.68 19.64
CA ASN A 48 -14.10 -14.14 19.59
C ASN A 48 -15.50 -14.52 20.09
N ASN A 49 -16.54 -14.10 19.35
CA ASN A 49 -17.78 -14.85 19.15
C ASN A 49 -18.77 -14.03 18.30
N GLY A 50 -18.70 -14.21 16.99
CA GLY A 50 -19.83 -13.90 16.11
C GLY A 50 -19.78 -12.54 15.43
N GLN A 51 -18.75 -12.28 14.62
CA GLN A 51 -18.94 -11.82 13.25
C GLN A 51 -17.61 -11.91 12.50
N MET A 52 -17.65 -12.64 11.39
CA MET A 52 -16.54 -12.88 10.49
C MET A 52 -16.14 -11.58 9.77
N TYR A 53 -15.37 -10.72 10.45
CA TYR A 53 -14.55 -9.72 9.78
C TYR A 53 -13.55 -10.48 8.89
N LYS A 54 -13.91 -10.60 7.60
CA LYS A 54 -13.26 -11.38 6.52
C LYS A 54 -11.78 -11.71 6.82
N TYR A 55 -11.52 -12.91 7.33
CA TYR A 55 -10.24 -13.43 7.83
C TYR A 55 -8.99 -13.04 7.01
N GLY A 56 -9.11 -12.87 5.69
CA GLY A 56 -7.99 -12.48 4.83
C GLY A 56 -7.43 -11.06 5.09
N GLN A 57 -8.28 -10.04 5.32
CA GLN A 57 -7.80 -8.65 5.37
C GLN A 57 -6.96 -8.36 6.62
N LEU A 58 -7.42 -8.85 7.78
CA LEU A 58 -6.68 -8.79 9.04
C LEU A 58 -5.40 -9.63 8.95
N PHE A 59 -5.48 -10.83 8.35
CA PHE A 59 -4.30 -11.68 8.15
C PHE A 59 -3.18 -10.94 7.40
N TYR A 60 -3.49 -10.18 6.33
CA TYR A 60 -2.46 -9.45 5.59
C TYR A 60 -1.78 -8.34 6.41
N GLN A 61 -2.52 -7.62 7.26
CA GLN A 61 -1.95 -6.59 8.12
C GLN A 61 -1.04 -7.21 9.21
N TYR A 62 -1.52 -8.26 9.88
CA TYR A 62 -0.74 -9.00 10.87
C TYR A 62 0.51 -9.64 10.25
N ASN A 63 0.37 -10.21 9.04
CA ASN A 63 1.48 -10.77 8.29
C ASN A 63 2.50 -9.68 7.92
N ALA A 64 2.05 -8.50 7.48
CA ALA A 64 2.92 -7.37 7.18
C ALA A 64 3.74 -6.90 8.39
N MET A 65 3.12 -6.83 9.57
CA MET A 65 3.81 -6.47 10.82
C MET A 65 4.80 -7.54 11.29
N SER A 66 4.57 -8.82 10.93
CA SER A 66 5.43 -9.93 11.36
C SER A 66 6.89 -9.82 10.87
N THR A 67 7.12 -9.23 9.69
CA THR A 67 8.48 -9.02 9.18
C THR A 67 9.24 -8.03 10.06
N PHE A 68 8.59 -6.94 10.49
CA PHE A 68 9.18 -6.01 11.46
C PHE A 68 9.51 -6.71 12.77
N HIS A 69 8.58 -7.52 13.29
CA HIS A 69 8.76 -8.22 14.57
C HIS A 69 9.90 -9.24 14.53
N SER A 70 10.09 -9.93 13.40
CA SER A 70 11.08 -11.01 13.26
C SER A 70 12.47 -10.54 12.83
N LYS A 71 12.57 -9.39 12.13
CA LYS A 71 13.83 -8.90 11.54
C LYS A 71 14.36 -7.61 12.18
N THR A 72 13.57 -6.97 13.03
CA THR A 72 13.93 -5.71 13.70
C THR A 72 13.53 -5.73 15.18
N CYS A 73 13.90 -4.69 15.92
CA CYS A 73 13.42 -4.45 17.28
C CYS A 73 12.06 -3.71 17.33
N ILE A 74 11.48 -3.33 16.18
CA ILE A 74 10.18 -2.64 16.12
C ILE A 74 9.05 -3.60 16.50
N ARG A 75 8.18 -3.15 17.40
CA ARG A 75 6.98 -3.88 17.82
C ARG A 75 5.76 -2.97 17.71
N PHE A 76 4.92 -3.25 16.71
CA PHE A 76 3.56 -2.73 16.68
C PHE A 76 2.73 -3.45 17.72
N VAL A 77 2.20 -2.69 18.68
CA VAL A 77 1.39 -3.20 19.79
C VAL A 77 0.00 -2.59 19.75
N ALA A 78 -0.97 -3.31 20.31
CA ALA A 78 -2.29 -2.76 20.51
C ALA A 78 -2.20 -1.52 21.40
N ARG A 79 -2.75 -0.39 20.94
CA ARG A 79 -2.82 0.83 21.74
C ARG A 79 -3.72 0.58 22.95
N SER A 80 -3.29 1.09 24.10
CA SER A 80 -4.08 1.23 25.31
C SER A 80 -4.20 2.72 25.68
N THR A 81 -3.21 3.26 26.37
CA THR A 81 -3.21 4.62 26.91
C THR A 81 -2.15 5.52 26.28
N GLN A 82 -1.40 5.03 25.30
CA GLN A 82 -0.34 5.81 24.64
C GLN A 82 -0.93 7.05 23.98
N SER A 83 -0.29 8.20 24.24
CA SER A 83 -0.67 9.49 23.65
C SER A 83 -0.40 9.53 22.15
N ASP A 84 0.73 8.95 21.73
CA ASP A 84 1.15 8.90 20.33
C ASP A 84 0.90 7.51 19.77
N TYR A 85 0.20 7.45 18.64
CA TYR A 85 -0.18 6.17 18.05
C TYR A 85 -0.55 6.33 16.57
N ILE A 86 -0.40 5.23 15.85
CA ILE A 86 -0.88 5.10 14.49
C ILE A 86 -2.35 4.66 14.53
N SER A 87 -3.20 5.35 13.79
CA SER A 87 -4.59 5.00 13.50
C SER A 87 -4.67 4.47 12.07
N ILE A 88 -4.87 3.16 11.91
CA ILE A 88 -5.06 2.56 10.58
C ILE A 88 -6.50 2.77 10.14
N GLU A 89 -6.70 3.50 9.04
CA GLU A 89 -8.02 3.92 8.58
C GLU A 89 -8.23 3.60 7.09
N ASN A 90 -9.48 3.38 6.70
CA ASN A 90 -9.86 3.25 5.29
C ASN A 90 -10.24 4.63 4.74
N LYS A 91 -9.25 5.39 4.26
CA LYS A 91 -9.46 6.66 3.55
C LYS A 91 -9.06 6.52 2.07
N ASP A 92 -9.07 7.62 1.34
CA ASP A 92 -8.72 7.63 -0.08
C ASP A 92 -7.21 7.41 -0.28
N GLY A 93 -6.87 6.29 -0.94
CA GLY A 93 -5.47 5.93 -1.24
C GLY A 93 -4.69 5.31 -0.08
N CYS A 94 -3.40 5.12 -0.33
CA CYS A 94 -2.42 4.55 0.59
C CYS A 94 -1.45 5.65 0.99
N TYR A 95 -1.38 5.99 2.28
CA TYR A 95 -0.45 7.01 2.76
C TYR A 95 -0.21 6.91 4.26
N SER A 96 0.88 7.52 4.71
CA SER A 96 1.22 7.71 6.11
C SER A 96 1.99 9.02 6.30
N SER A 97 1.96 9.56 7.52
CA SER A 97 2.89 10.61 7.91
C SER A 97 4.31 10.06 8.06
N LEU A 98 5.30 10.94 7.88
CA LEU A 98 6.70 10.58 8.06
C LEU A 98 7.10 10.65 9.53
N GLY A 99 7.47 9.51 10.11
CA GLY A 99 7.91 9.41 11.50
C GLY A 99 6.80 9.65 12.51
N ARG A 100 7.18 9.79 13.80
CA ARG A 100 6.24 10.11 14.88
C ARG A 100 5.91 11.59 14.87
N THR A 101 4.66 11.95 14.59
CA THR A 101 4.21 13.36 14.54
C THR A 101 3.66 13.89 15.86
N GLY A 102 3.43 13.01 16.84
CA GLY A 102 2.77 13.34 18.10
C GLY A 102 1.25 13.21 18.01
N GLY A 103 0.62 12.68 19.05
CA GLY A 103 -0.81 12.38 19.08
C GLY A 103 -1.22 11.26 18.12
N LYS A 104 -2.50 11.31 17.70
CA LYS A 104 -3.04 10.43 16.66
C LYS A 104 -2.42 10.79 15.30
N GLN A 105 -1.75 9.83 14.64
CA GLN A 105 -1.35 9.95 13.23
C GLN A 105 -2.01 8.88 12.38
N VAL A 106 -2.46 9.24 11.19
CA VAL A 106 -3.21 8.31 10.31
C VAL A 106 -2.28 7.56 9.38
N VAL A 107 -2.50 6.26 9.27
CA VAL A 107 -2.05 5.42 8.15
C VAL A 107 -3.31 5.03 7.36
N SER A 108 -3.45 5.59 6.15
CA SER A 108 -4.55 5.23 5.25
C SER A 108 -4.21 3.98 4.49
N LEU A 109 -5.08 2.98 4.58
CA LEU A 109 -5.05 1.77 3.76
C LEU A 109 -6.43 1.55 3.16
N ASN A 110 -6.66 2.14 1.98
CA ASN A 110 -7.89 1.92 1.26
C ASN A 110 -8.13 0.41 1.03
N ARG A 111 -9.33 -0.06 1.38
CA ARG A 111 -9.73 -1.47 1.24
C ARG A 111 -9.64 -1.95 -0.22
N GLN A 112 -9.80 -1.04 -1.16
CA GLN A 112 -9.62 -1.26 -2.58
C GLN A 112 -8.25 -0.68 -2.97
N GLY A 113 -7.26 -1.55 -3.13
CA GLY A 113 -5.96 -1.17 -3.69
C GLY A 113 -4.78 -1.07 -2.71
N CYS A 114 -5.00 -0.94 -1.40
CA CYS A 114 -3.88 -0.77 -0.45
C CYS A 114 -3.62 -1.95 0.48
N VAL A 115 -4.57 -2.87 0.66
CA VAL A 115 -4.45 -3.94 1.66
C VAL A 115 -3.70 -5.15 1.11
N TYR A 116 -2.47 -4.90 0.69
CA TYR A 116 -1.50 -5.89 0.22
C TYR A 116 -0.27 -5.87 1.13
N HIS A 117 0.35 -7.04 1.33
CA HIS A 117 1.48 -7.21 2.25
C HIS A 117 2.54 -6.10 2.15
N GLY A 118 3.10 -5.88 0.96
CA GLY A 118 4.15 -4.87 0.80
C GLY A 118 3.66 -3.43 0.84
N ILE A 119 2.40 -3.13 0.48
CA ILE A 119 1.87 -1.76 0.62
C ILE A 119 1.69 -1.41 2.10
N VAL A 120 1.18 -2.34 2.91
CA VAL A 120 1.10 -2.14 4.36
C VAL A 120 2.50 -1.90 4.95
N GLN A 121 3.49 -2.69 4.54
CA GLN A 121 4.88 -2.46 4.96
C GLN A 121 5.45 -1.11 4.51
N HIS A 122 5.11 -0.65 3.30
CA HIS A 122 5.50 0.66 2.78
C HIS A 122 4.96 1.79 3.67
N GLU A 123 3.66 1.79 3.95
CA GLU A 123 3.05 2.83 4.79
C GLU A 123 3.54 2.82 6.23
N LEU A 124 3.81 1.62 6.77
CA LEU A 124 4.43 1.50 8.09
C LEU A 124 5.88 1.99 8.10
N ASN A 125 6.65 1.82 7.02
CA ASN A 125 8.00 2.39 6.91
C ASN A 125 7.98 3.92 6.88
N HIS A 126 7.02 4.54 6.20
CA HIS A 126 6.80 5.99 6.32
C HIS A 126 6.57 6.40 7.77
N ALA A 127 5.71 5.68 8.50
CA ALA A 127 5.46 5.98 9.92
C ALA A 127 6.70 5.82 10.81
N LEU A 128 7.68 5.02 10.39
CA LEU A 128 8.99 4.87 11.03
C LEU A 128 10.01 5.96 10.63
N GLY A 129 9.68 6.81 9.65
CA GLY A 129 10.50 7.95 9.24
C GLY A 129 11.30 7.75 7.96
N PHE A 130 10.96 6.75 7.14
CA PHE A 130 11.66 6.50 5.87
C PHE A 130 10.98 7.21 4.71
N TYR A 131 11.72 8.09 4.03
CA TYR A 131 11.30 8.68 2.76
C TYR A 131 11.33 7.65 1.62
N HIS A 132 10.73 7.99 0.49
CA HIS A 132 10.85 7.21 -0.74
C HIS A 132 12.29 7.17 -1.26
N GLU A 133 12.70 6.03 -1.82
CA GLU A 133 14.09 5.80 -2.22
C GLU A 133 14.52 6.75 -3.36
N GLN A 134 13.65 7.01 -4.34
CA GLN A 134 13.94 7.94 -5.44
C GLN A 134 14.04 9.42 -5.03
N THR A 135 13.79 9.73 -3.76
CA THR A 135 13.91 11.08 -3.20
C THR A 135 15.19 11.26 -2.39
N ARG A 136 16.07 10.24 -2.30
CA ARG A 136 17.35 10.38 -1.61
C ARG A 136 18.20 11.53 -2.17
N SER A 137 19.04 12.09 -1.31
CA SER A 137 19.96 13.18 -1.64
C SER A 137 20.95 12.82 -2.77
N ASP A 138 21.33 11.54 -2.87
CA ASP A 138 22.26 10.95 -3.84
C ASP A 138 21.58 10.29 -5.06
N ARG A 139 20.24 10.36 -5.17
CA ARG A 139 19.48 9.58 -6.16
C ARG A 139 19.88 9.82 -7.63
N ASP A 140 20.40 11.01 -7.97
CA ASP A 140 20.76 11.36 -9.35
C ASP A 140 21.96 10.54 -9.88
N GLU A 141 22.67 9.82 -9.01
CA GLU A 141 23.71 8.85 -9.41
C GLU A 141 23.12 7.50 -9.86
N TYR A 142 21.84 7.25 -9.59
CA TYR A 142 21.18 5.94 -9.74
C TYR A 142 19.93 5.99 -10.62
N VAL A 143 19.20 7.11 -10.61
CA VAL A 143 17.99 7.27 -11.42
C VAL A 143 17.96 8.62 -12.10
N LYS A 144 17.47 8.63 -13.33
CA LYS A 144 17.02 9.83 -14.02
C LYS A 144 15.53 10.01 -13.79
N ILE A 145 15.11 11.23 -13.45
CA ILE A 145 13.69 11.61 -13.45
C ILE A 145 13.36 12.27 -14.79
N ASN A 146 12.37 11.71 -15.48
CA ASN A 146 11.86 12.26 -16.75
C ASN A 146 10.70 13.21 -16.43
N TRP A 147 11.04 14.43 -16.02
CA TRP A 147 10.10 15.46 -15.59
C TRP A 147 9.05 15.81 -16.65
N GLU A 148 9.39 15.65 -17.93
CA GLU A 148 8.51 15.84 -19.07
C GLU A 148 7.33 14.84 -19.12
N ASN A 149 7.45 13.70 -18.43
CA ASN A 149 6.45 12.63 -18.42
C ASN A 149 5.48 12.71 -17.22
N MET A 150 5.53 13.78 -16.42
CA MET A 150 4.64 13.99 -15.26
C MET A 150 3.98 15.36 -15.29
N SER A 151 2.79 15.46 -14.68
CA SER A 151 2.14 16.77 -14.49
C SER A 151 2.95 17.62 -13.51
N PRO A 152 3.06 18.95 -13.71
CA PRO A 152 3.69 19.85 -12.74
C PRO A 152 3.15 19.69 -11.31
N ASP A 153 1.85 19.39 -11.17
CA ASP A 153 1.20 19.20 -9.86
C ASP A 153 1.67 17.94 -9.13
N MET A 154 2.30 16.99 -9.83
CA MET A 154 2.82 15.75 -9.25
C MET A 154 4.34 15.76 -9.05
N ALA A 155 5.04 16.77 -9.59
CA ALA A 155 6.50 16.84 -9.58
C ALA A 155 7.08 16.88 -8.15
N TYR A 156 6.33 17.39 -7.17
CA TYR A 156 6.78 17.41 -5.77
C TYR A 156 7.09 16.03 -5.20
N ASN A 157 6.44 14.95 -5.69
CA ASN A 157 6.68 13.57 -5.26
C ASN A 157 8.08 13.03 -5.66
N PHE A 158 8.76 13.71 -6.59
CA PHE A 158 10.06 13.31 -7.12
C PHE A 158 11.17 14.27 -6.69
N GLN A 159 10.86 15.30 -5.92
CA GLN A 159 11.86 16.22 -5.39
C GLN A 159 12.75 15.50 -4.39
N LYS A 160 14.05 15.78 -4.48
CA LYS A 160 15.02 15.24 -3.51
C LYS A 160 14.72 15.80 -2.12
N GLN A 161 14.87 14.95 -1.13
CA GLN A 161 14.80 15.27 0.28
C GLN A 161 16.23 15.31 0.84
N ASN A 162 16.44 16.09 1.90
CA ASN A 162 17.70 16.08 2.63
C ASN A 162 17.77 14.84 3.53
N THR A 163 18.06 13.69 2.94
CA THR A 163 17.99 12.39 3.62
C THR A 163 19.26 12.07 4.41
N ASN A 164 19.07 11.52 5.62
CA ASN A 164 20.11 10.73 6.27
C ASN A 164 20.14 9.33 5.63
N ASN A 165 21.10 9.08 4.75
CA ASN A 165 21.23 7.81 4.04
C ASN A 165 21.82 6.68 4.90
N GLN A 166 22.20 6.98 6.16
CA GLN A 166 22.71 6.01 7.14
C GLN A 166 23.88 5.16 6.62
N ASN A 167 24.69 5.68 5.70
CA ASN A 167 25.75 4.93 5.02
C ASN A 167 25.28 3.59 4.42
N THR A 168 24.05 3.54 3.89
CA THR A 168 23.57 2.40 3.10
C THR A 168 23.54 2.79 1.62
N PRO A 169 23.83 1.84 0.71
CA PRO A 169 23.73 2.09 -0.73
C PRO A 169 22.30 2.46 -1.12
N TYR A 170 22.15 3.05 -2.31
CA TYR A 170 20.87 3.19 -2.97
C TYR A 170 20.32 1.80 -3.35
N ASP A 171 19.05 1.55 -3.06
CA ASP A 171 18.44 0.23 -3.28
C ASP A 171 17.23 0.30 -4.22
N TYR A 172 17.46 -0.05 -5.50
CA TYR A 172 16.40 -0.18 -6.50
C TYR A 172 15.26 -1.12 -6.08
N GLY A 173 15.60 -2.16 -5.30
CA GLY A 173 14.66 -3.15 -4.78
C GLY A 173 13.98 -2.73 -3.47
N SER A 174 14.27 -1.55 -2.93
CA SER A 174 13.61 -1.04 -1.72
C SER A 174 12.11 -1.00 -1.90
N ILE A 175 11.38 -1.40 -0.85
CA ILE A 175 9.92 -1.28 -0.82
C ILE A 175 9.48 0.19 -0.91
N MET A 176 10.38 1.12 -0.59
CA MET A 176 10.16 2.56 -0.62
C MET A 176 10.42 3.17 -2.00
N HIS A 177 10.90 2.40 -2.98
CA HIS A 177 11.12 2.91 -4.33
C HIS A 177 9.81 2.95 -5.13
N TYR A 178 9.60 4.01 -5.92
CA TYR A 178 8.52 4.06 -6.90
C TYR A 178 8.77 3.18 -8.13
N GLY A 179 7.70 2.76 -8.79
CA GLY A 179 7.79 2.12 -10.10
C GLY A 179 8.09 3.12 -11.21
N ARG A 180 8.52 2.62 -12.36
CA ARG A 180 8.93 3.40 -13.55
C ARG A 180 7.89 4.40 -14.03
N THR A 181 6.60 4.07 -13.91
CA THR A 181 5.49 4.85 -14.48
C THR A 181 4.68 5.60 -13.41
N ALA A 182 5.21 5.72 -12.18
CA ALA A 182 4.52 6.40 -11.09
C ALA A 182 4.17 7.85 -11.51
N PHE A 183 2.91 8.26 -11.30
CA PHE A 183 2.42 9.61 -11.64
C PHE A 183 2.61 10.03 -13.11
N SER A 184 2.76 9.06 -14.01
CA SER A 184 2.91 9.33 -15.44
C SER A 184 1.64 9.97 -16.03
N ILE A 185 1.82 10.95 -16.92
CA ILE A 185 0.70 11.63 -17.61
C ILE A 185 0.03 10.75 -18.67
N GLN A 186 0.73 9.72 -19.16
CA GLN A 186 0.21 8.80 -20.17
C GLN A 186 0.63 7.36 -19.84
N PRO A 187 -0.26 6.37 -20.04
CA PRO A 187 0.09 4.96 -19.82
C PRO A 187 1.37 4.57 -20.59
N GLY A 188 2.33 3.99 -19.87
CA GLY A 188 3.58 3.48 -20.45
C GLY A 188 4.75 4.47 -20.50
N LEU A 189 4.54 5.76 -20.28
CA LEU A 189 5.67 6.71 -20.17
C LEU A 189 6.37 6.55 -18.82
N GLU A 190 7.69 6.37 -18.84
CA GLU A 190 8.51 6.28 -17.64
C GLU A 190 8.77 7.66 -17.05
N THR A 191 8.44 7.86 -15.78
CA THR A 191 8.83 9.02 -14.96
C THR A 191 10.17 8.79 -14.25
N ILE A 192 10.57 7.53 -14.05
CA ILE A 192 11.86 7.14 -13.46
C ILE A 192 12.54 6.11 -14.35
N THR A 193 13.79 6.40 -14.75
CA THR A 193 14.63 5.49 -15.51
C THR A 193 15.91 5.19 -14.70
N PRO A 194 16.17 3.94 -14.30
CA PRO A 194 17.42 3.54 -13.66
C PRO A 194 18.65 3.77 -14.56
N ILE A 195 19.79 4.09 -13.96
CA ILE A 195 21.08 4.30 -14.64
C ILE A 195 22.22 3.62 -13.87
N PRO A 196 23.30 3.20 -14.54
CA PRO A 196 23.51 3.21 -15.99
C PRO A 196 22.75 2.10 -16.72
N ASP A 197 22.21 1.12 -16.00
CA ASP A 197 21.46 0.00 -16.57
C ASP A 197 19.96 0.25 -16.45
N GLU A 198 19.35 0.65 -17.57
CA GLU A 198 17.91 0.90 -17.66
C GLU A 198 17.05 -0.35 -17.49
N MET A 199 17.63 -1.56 -17.42
CA MET A 199 16.89 -2.83 -17.25
C MET A 199 16.65 -3.19 -15.77
N VAL A 200 17.28 -2.49 -14.82
CA VAL A 200 17.13 -2.76 -13.38
C VAL A 200 15.68 -2.59 -12.94
N GLU A 201 15.10 -3.59 -12.28
CA GLU A 201 13.72 -3.50 -11.80
C GLU A 201 13.58 -2.56 -10.59
N ILE A 202 12.53 -1.75 -10.59
CA ILE A 202 12.18 -0.83 -9.50
C ILE A 202 10.68 -0.87 -9.20
N GLY A 203 10.31 -0.55 -7.96
CA GLY A 203 8.90 -0.40 -7.57
C GLY A 203 8.21 -1.66 -7.07
N GLN A 204 8.96 -2.69 -6.68
CA GLN A 204 8.39 -3.91 -6.10
C GLN A 204 7.55 -3.60 -4.83
N ARG A 205 6.50 -4.40 -4.60
CA ARG A 205 5.64 -4.35 -3.40
C ARG A 205 5.40 -5.74 -2.81
N GLN A 206 6.39 -6.64 -2.95
CA GLN A 206 6.35 -7.99 -2.39
C GLN A 206 6.69 -7.97 -0.90
N GLY A 207 7.71 -7.20 -0.50
CA GLY A 207 8.10 -7.00 0.90
C GLY A 207 9.35 -6.14 1.05
N MET A 208 9.76 -5.89 2.30
CA MET A 208 10.96 -5.11 2.61
C MET A 208 12.23 -5.78 2.07
N SER A 209 13.13 -4.99 1.49
CA SER A 209 14.47 -5.45 1.12
C SER A 209 15.35 -5.65 2.35
N ASN A 210 16.51 -6.29 2.17
CA ASN A 210 17.52 -6.38 3.23
C ASN A 210 18.03 -4.99 3.65
N THR A 211 18.11 -4.04 2.72
CA THR A 211 18.53 -2.66 3.00
C THR A 211 17.47 -1.91 3.81
N ASP A 212 16.18 -2.10 3.49
CA ASP A 212 15.08 -1.52 4.28
C ASP A 212 15.17 -1.97 5.75
N ILE A 213 15.31 -3.28 5.97
CA ILE A 213 15.46 -3.88 7.31
C ILE A 213 16.71 -3.33 8.02
N LEU A 214 17.85 -3.28 7.32
CA LEU A 214 19.09 -2.73 7.86
C LEU A 214 18.93 -1.27 8.29
N ARG A 215 18.25 -0.45 7.48
CA ARG A 215 18.03 0.97 7.77
C ARG A 215 17.12 1.17 8.96
N ILE A 216 16.08 0.37 9.13
CA ILE A 216 15.26 0.34 10.35
C ILE A 216 16.14 0.04 11.57
N ASN A 217 16.92 -1.04 11.51
CA ASN A 217 17.77 -1.45 12.64
C ASN A 217 18.79 -0.35 13.02
N LYS A 218 19.46 0.24 12.02
CA LYS A 218 20.40 1.35 12.25
C LYS A 218 19.74 2.60 12.82
N LEU A 219 18.51 2.94 12.38
CA LEU A 219 17.81 4.13 12.86
C LEU A 219 17.38 3.99 14.32
N TYR A 220 16.93 2.79 14.69
CA TYR A 220 16.33 2.52 16.00
C TYR A 220 17.29 1.86 17.00
N GLY A 221 18.55 1.63 16.63
CA GLY A 221 19.54 1.02 17.53
C GLY A 221 19.18 -0.41 17.94
N CYS A 222 18.58 -1.15 17.00
CA CYS A 222 18.56 -2.60 17.08
C CYS A 222 19.99 -3.13 16.81
#